data_AF-A0AA41APE2-F1
#
_entry.id   AF-A0AA41APE2-F1
#
_cell.length_a   1.000
_cell.length_b   1.000
_cell.length_c   1.000
_cell.angle_alpha   90.00
_cell.angle_beta   90.00
_cell.angle_gamma   90.00
#
_symmetry.space_group_name_H-M   'P 1'
#
loop_
_entity.id
_entity.type
_entity.pdbx_description
1 polymer ?
#
loop_
_entity_poly.entity_id
_entity_poly.type
_entity_poly.pdbx_seq_one_letter_code
_entity_poly.pdbx_strand_id
1 'polypeptide(L)'
;MSSNASITIFWDSRAEVRSSPPPLGSLYIDAAGMGDGTHVAMMFGHNMPLHEQVAIADRVLAGVQRWRDGIAESADRQRTAEVELAEARAELARLKGETDEEAGE
;
A
#
# COMPACT_ATOMS: atom_id res chain seq x y z
N MET A 1 -21.44 18.57 -16.49
CA MET A 1 -20.12 18.13 -17.00
C MET A 1 -19.39 17.46 -15.85
N SER A 2 -19.14 16.15 -15.93
CA SER A 2 -18.26 15.48 -14.96
C SER A 2 -16.83 15.75 -15.38
N SER A 3 -16.09 16.52 -14.57
CA SER A 3 -14.64 16.67 -14.76
C SER A 3 -13.96 15.47 -14.13
N ASN A 4 -13.33 14.61 -14.94
CA ASN A 4 -12.43 13.59 -14.43
C ASN A 4 -11.08 14.25 -14.14
N ALA A 5 -10.97 14.91 -12.99
CA ALA A 5 -9.69 15.33 -12.47
C ALA A 5 -9.00 14.14 -11.80
N SER A 6 -7.78 13.83 -12.23
CA SER A 6 -6.92 12.86 -11.54
C SER A 6 -5.87 13.61 -10.74
N ILE A 7 -5.72 13.23 -9.48
CA ILE A 7 -4.65 13.72 -8.60
C ILE A 7 -3.84 12.50 -8.20
N THR A 8 -2.54 12.49 -8.54
CA THR A 8 -1.61 11.44 -8.13
C THR A 8 -0.63 12.05 -7.12
N ILE A 9 -0.49 11.37 -5.98
CA ILE A 9 0.47 11.73 -4.94
C ILE A 9 1.36 10.52 -4.65
N PHE A 10 2.64 10.79 -4.39
CA PHE A 10 3.60 9.78 -3.94
C PHE A 10 3.78 9.92 -2.44
N TRP A 11 3.68 8.81 -1.72
CA TRP A 11 3.83 8.79 -0.26
C TRP A 11 5.29 8.58 0.12
N ASP A 12 5.75 9.36 1.10
CA ASP A 12 6.99 9.10 1.80
C ASP A 12 6.74 8.07 2.93
N SER A 13 7.83 7.57 3.50
CA SER A 13 7.92 6.70 4.68
C SER A 13 7.18 7.21 5.91
N ARG A 14 6.85 8.51 5.99
CA ARG A 14 6.15 9.16 7.11
C ARG A 14 4.70 9.51 6.81
N ALA A 15 4.14 9.03 5.69
CA ALA A 15 2.77 9.36 5.31
C ALA A 15 1.76 9.04 6.42
N GLU A 16 0.81 9.94 6.64
CA GLU A 16 -0.19 9.82 7.70
C GLU A 16 -1.58 10.21 7.17
N VAL A 17 -2.61 9.63 7.79
CA VAL A 17 -4.00 9.98 7.54
C VAL A 17 -4.61 10.48 8.83
N ARG A 18 -5.20 11.67 8.78
CA ARG A 18 -5.89 12.30 9.92
C ARG A 18 -7.29 12.70 9.53
N SER A 19 -8.18 12.79 10.50
CA SER A 19 -9.57 13.18 10.28
C SER A 19 -10.00 14.30 11.22
N SER A 20 -10.99 15.06 10.79
CA SER A 20 -11.69 16.03 11.63
C SER A 20 -13.16 15.62 11.73
N PRO A 21 -13.71 15.44 12.95
CA PRO A 21 -15.09 15.04 13.14
C PRO A 21 -16.08 16.10 12.64
N PRO A 22 -17.39 15.79 12.58
CA PRO A 22 -18.42 16.77 12.26
C PRO A 22 -18.30 18.07 13.09
N PRO A 23 -18.68 19.23 12.53
CA PRO A 23 -19.56 19.38 11.36
C PRO A 23 -18.84 19.34 10.01
N LEU A 24 -17.50 19.37 9.96
CA LEU A 24 -16.76 19.37 8.69
C LEU A 24 -16.64 17.97 8.08
N GLY A 25 -16.46 16.93 8.91
CA GLY A 25 -16.37 15.55 8.42
C GLY A 25 -15.30 15.39 7.35
N SER A 26 -14.06 15.76 7.68
CA SER A 26 -12.95 15.84 6.72
C SER A 26 -11.93 14.74 6.94
N LEU A 27 -11.37 14.22 5.85
CA LEU A 27 -10.23 13.31 5.84
C LEU A 27 -9.06 13.99 5.14
N TYR A 28 -7.89 13.93 5.76
CA TYR A 28 -6.65 14.51 5.23
C TYR A 28 -5.62 13.40 5.04
N ILE A 29 -4.96 13.40 3.89
CA ILE A 29 -3.83 12.53 3.57
C ILE A 29 -2.59 13.40 3.48
N ASP A 30 -1.70 13.27 4.46
CA ASP A 30 -0.44 14.00 4.57
C ASP A 30 0.69 13.10 4.02
N ALA A 31 1.09 13.32 2.76
CA ALA A 31 1.96 12.39 2.03
C ALA A 31 3.41 12.30 2.56
N ALA A 32 3.88 13.32 3.28
CA ALA A 32 5.22 13.40 3.87
C ALA A 32 5.20 13.50 5.42
N GLY A 33 4.03 13.26 6.01
CA GLY A 33 3.79 13.41 7.46
C GLY A 33 3.21 14.77 7.84
N MET A 34 2.77 14.86 9.09
CA MET A 34 2.07 16.04 9.60
C MET A 34 2.97 17.28 9.64
N GLY A 35 2.47 18.41 9.15
CA GLY A 35 3.14 19.71 9.23
C GLY A 35 3.91 20.14 7.98
N ASP A 36 4.01 19.28 6.97
CA ASP A 36 4.75 19.55 5.72
C ASP A 36 3.94 20.38 4.69
N GLY A 37 2.74 20.84 5.08
CA GLY A 37 1.91 21.79 4.32
C GLY A 37 1.13 21.19 3.15
N THR A 38 1.66 20.19 2.44
CA THR A 38 0.96 19.54 1.32
C THR A 38 0.13 18.34 1.78
N HIS A 39 -1.19 18.42 1.60
CA HIS A 39 -2.11 17.33 1.88
C HIS A 39 -3.25 17.28 0.87
N VAL A 40 -3.82 16.09 0.71
CA VAL A 40 -5.09 15.90 -0.01
C VAL A 40 -6.22 15.91 1.02
N ALA A 41 -7.20 16.79 0.82
CA ALA A 41 -8.39 16.85 1.67
C ALA A 41 -9.61 16.28 0.94
N MET A 42 -10.34 15.41 1.62
CA MET A 42 -11.66 14.92 1.22
C MET A 42 -12.69 15.43 2.22
N MET A 43 -13.77 16.01 1.71
CA MET A 43 -14.83 16.60 2.53
C MET A 43 -16.19 16.18 1.97
N PHE A 44 -17.16 16.00 2.86
CA PHE A 44 -18.55 15.82 2.44
C PHE A 44 -19.17 17.16 2.03
N GLY A 45 -20.15 17.11 1.12
CA GLY A 45 -20.92 18.30 0.75
C GLY A 45 -21.71 18.85 1.95
N HIS A 46 -21.86 20.18 2.02
CA HIS A 46 -22.41 20.90 3.18
C HIS A 46 -23.76 20.37 3.73
N ASN A 47 -24.59 19.79 2.86
CA ASN A 47 -25.94 19.31 3.22
C ASN A 47 -26.09 17.78 3.20
N MET A 48 -24.98 17.04 3.16
CA MET A 48 -25.04 15.57 3.11
C MET A 48 -25.48 14.99 4.47
N PRO A 49 -26.54 14.17 4.54
CA PRO A 49 -26.97 13.53 5.78
C PRO A 49 -25.89 12.65 6.39
N LEU A 50 -25.80 12.61 7.73
CA LEU A 50 -24.76 11.86 8.44
C LEU A 50 -24.72 10.36 8.09
N HIS A 51 -25.88 9.72 7.90
CA HIS A 51 -25.93 8.31 7.54
C HIS A 51 -25.34 8.04 6.14
N GLU A 52 -25.49 8.98 5.20
CA GLU A 52 -24.87 8.90 3.88
C GLU A 52 -23.35 9.10 3.98
N GLN A 53 -22.91 10.05 4.81
CA GLN A 53 -21.48 10.27 5.08
C GLN A 53 -20.81 9.00 5.61
N VAL A 54 -21.44 8.34 6.59
CA VAL A 54 -20.98 7.05 7.15
C VAL A 54 -20.93 5.99 6.06
N ALA A 55 -22.01 5.82 5.29
CA ALA A 55 -22.05 4.82 4.21
C ALA A 55 -21.00 5.06 3.10
N ILE A 56 -20.61 6.32 2.85
CA ILE A 56 -19.49 6.64 1.94
C ILE A 56 -18.15 6.30 2.59
N ALA A 57 -17.95 6.70 3.85
CA ALA A 57 -16.72 6.42 4.59
C ALA A 57 -16.44 4.91 4.67
N ASP A 58 -17.45 4.08 4.91
CA ASP A 58 -17.33 2.63 4.95
C ASP A 58 -16.90 2.05 3.59
N ARG A 59 -17.45 2.57 2.49
CA ARG A 59 -17.07 2.15 1.13
C ARG A 59 -15.63 2.54 0.79
N VAL A 60 -15.21 3.75 1.19
CA VAL A 60 -13.83 4.20 1.04
C VAL A 60 -12.89 3.31 1.85
N LEU A 61 -13.22 3.04 3.12
CA LEU A 61 -12.45 2.15 3.99
C LEU A 61 -12.29 0.76 3.38
N ALA A 62 -13.37 0.16 2.88
CA ALA A 62 -13.32 -1.14 2.21
C ALA A 62 -12.43 -1.11 0.96
N GLY A 63 -12.43 0.00 0.20
CA GLY A 63 -11.54 0.20 -0.94
C GLY A 63 -10.06 0.25 -0.54
N VAL A 64 -9.74 1.03 0.50
CA VAL A 64 -8.38 1.15 1.05
C VAL A 64 -7.90 -0.19 1.60
N GLN A 65 -8.76 -0.95 2.30
CA GLN A 65 -8.42 -2.28 2.81
C GLN A 65 -8.04 -3.24 1.68
N ARG A 66 -8.85 -3.33 0.61
CA ARG A 66 -8.52 -4.17 -0.55
C ARG A 66 -7.20 -3.77 -1.20
N TRP A 67 -6.92 -2.47 -1.30
CA TRP A 67 -5.65 -1.98 -1.82
C TRP A 67 -4.46 -2.41 -0.93
N ARG A 68 -4.58 -2.28 0.40
CA ARG A 68 -3.57 -2.75 1.37
C ARG A 68 -3.34 -4.26 1.25
N ASP A 69 -4.41 -5.04 1.15
CA ASP A 69 -4.34 -6.49 1.04
C ASP A 69 -3.59 -6.93 -0.22
N GLY A 70 -3.82 -6.27 -1.36
CA GLY A 70 -3.07 -6.54 -2.59
C GLY A 70 -1.56 -6.23 -2.51
N ILE A 71 -1.19 -5.19 -1.75
CA ILE A 71 0.23 -4.90 -1.44
C ILE A 71 0.81 -6.02 -0.57
N ALA A 72 0.09 -6.45 0.46
CA ALA A 72 0.53 -7.51 1.36
C ALA A 72 0.73 -8.85 0.62
N GLU A 73 -0.23 -9.24 -0.22
CA GLU A 73 -0.11 -10.43 -1.06
C GLU A 73 1.10 -10.37 -1.99
N SER A 74 1.37 -9.20 -2.59
CA SER A 74 2.53 -9.02 -3.45
C SER A 74 3.86 -9.10 -2.67
N ALA A 75 3.89 -8.52 -1.47
CA ALA A 75 5.06 -8.61 -0.59
C ALA A 75 5.33 -10.05 -0.14
N ASP A 76 4.29 -10.84 0.15
CA ASP A 76 4.44 -12.24 0.52
C ASP A 76 4.94 -13.09 -0.66
N ARG A 77 4.38 -12.90 -1.86
CA ARG A 77 4.87 -13.58 -3.07
C ARG A 77 6.33 -13.26 -3.36
N GLN A 78 6.73 -12.00 -3.21
CA GLN A 78 8.13 -11.60 -3.39
C GLN A 78 9.04 -12.29 -2.37
N ARG A 79 8.65 -12.33 -1.10
CA ARG A 79 9.42 -13.02 -0.05
C ARG A 79 9.58 -14.51 -0.35
N THR A 80 8.52 -15.18 -0.79
CA THR A 80 8.58 -16.59 -1.18
C THR A 80 9.54 -16.80 -2.35
N ALA A 81 9.45 -15.99 -3.41
CA ALA A 81 10.33 -16.09 -4.56
C ALA A 81 11.81 -15.84 -4.19
N GLU A 82 12.08 -14.93 -3.26
CA GLU A 82 13.44 -14.68 -2.76
C GLU A 82 14.00 -15.88 -1.99
N VAL A 83 13.17 -16.55 -1.18
CA VAL A 83 13.54 -17.78 -0.46
C VAL A 83 13.82 -18.93 -1.45
N GLU A 84 12.92 -19.17 -2.39
CA GLU A 84 13.09 -20.23 -3.40
C GLU A 84 14.32 -19.99 -4.27
N LEU A 85 14.61 -18.73 -4.63
CA LEU A 85 15.82 -18.38 -5.36
C LEU A 85 17.09 -18.64 -4.54
N ALA A 86 17.06 -18.40 -3.23
CA ALA A 86 18.19 -18.69 -2.35
C ALA A 86 18.43 -20.20 -2.22
N GLU A 87 17.37 -20.99 -2.06
CA GLU A 87 17.45 -22.46 -2.02
C GLU A 87 17.97 -23.04 -3.33
N ALA A 88 17.46 -22.57 -4.47
CA ALA A 88 17.94 -22.99 -5.79
C ALA A 88 19.42 -22.66 -6.00
N ARG A 89 19.88 -21.50 -5.52
CA ARG A 89 21.30 -21.11 -5.57
C ARG A 89 22.18 -21.99 -4.67
N ALA A 90 21.70 -22.35 -3.49
CA ALA A 90 22.41 -23.25 -2.59
C ALA A 90 22.54 -24.65 -3.18
N GLU A 91 21.48 -25.18 -3.78
CA GLU A 91 21.48 -26.50 -4.41
C GLU A 91 22.39 -26.56 -5.64
N LEU A 92 22.39 -25.52 -6.48
CA LEU A 92 23.34 -25.42 -7.59
C LEU A 92 24.80 -25.37 -7.12
N ALA A 93 25.08 -24.74 -5.98
CA ALA A 93 26.42 -24.71 -5.41
C ALA A 93 26.84 -26.10 -4.90
N ARG A 94 25.91 -26.84 -4.26
CA ARG A 94 26.13 -28.24 -3.83
C ARG A 94 26.44 -29.14 -5.03
N LEU A 95 25.58 -29.12 -6.05
CA LEU A 95 25.74 -29.95 -7.25
C LEU A 95 27.06 -29.67 -7.98
N LYS A 96 27.48 -28.40 -8.08
CA LYS A 96 28.79 -28.05 -8.66
C LYS A 96 29.95 -28.57 -7.84
N GLY A 97 29.88 -28.46 -6.51
CA GLY A 97 30.93 -29.00 -5.62
C GLY A 97 31.10 -30.50 -5.74
N GLU A 98 30.00 -31.25 -5.85
CA GLU A 98 30.02 -32.72 -6.02
C GLU A 98 30.57 -33.13 -7.39
N THR A 99 30.30 -32.35 -8.44
CA THR A 99 30.79 -32.64 -9.80
C THR A 99 32.30 -32.39 -9.93
N ASP A 100 32.83 -31.41 -9.19
CA ASP A 100 34.27 -31.11 -9.17
C ASP A 100 35.07 -32.12 -8.33
N GLU A 101 34.45 -32.79 -7.34
CA GLU A 101 35.07 -33.89 -6.57
C GLU A 101 35.13 -35.21 -7.37
N GLU A 102 34.10 -35.54 -8.15
CA GLU A 102 34.09 -36.76 -8.99
C GLU A 102 35.02 -36.68 -10.22
N ALA A 103 35.42 -35.48 -10.65
CA ALA A 103 36.35 -35.29 -11.76
C ALA A 103 37.84 -35.25 -11.35
N GLY A 104 38.13 -35.36 -10.04
CA GLY A 104 39.47 -35.23 -9.46
C GLY A 104 40.13 -36.52 -8.96
N GLU A 105 39.45 -37.69 -9.05
CA GLU A 105 40.03 -39.03 -8.83
C GLU A 105 40.53 -39.67 -10.13
#